data_AF-A0A177Y502-F1
#
_entry.id   AF-A0A177Y502-F1
#
_cell.length_a   1.000
_cell.length_b   1.000
_cell.length_c   1.000
_cell.angle_alpha   90.00
_cell.angle_beta   90.00
_cell.angle_gamma   90.00
#
_symmetry.space_group_name_H-M   'P 1'
#
loop_
_entity.id
_entity.type
_entity.pdbx_description
1 polymer ?
#
loop_
_entity_poly.entity_id
_entity_poly.type
_entity_poly.pdbx_seq_one_letter_code
_entity_poly.pdbx_strand_id
1 'polypeptide(L)'
;MKQLLDFIPLIIFFVLYKMQDIYVATGALIAATAIQIIVTYVMLKKVEKMQVITFLMVAIFGGMTIFLHDDNFIKWKVTIVYMIFSIGLAVSHIIGKSAIKSMLGKEITLPEHIWAKVTWAWVAFFAFCAGLNVYIAFKLPLDVWVNFKVFGLLAATFGFTLLTGVYIYKHMPKDDRQANSSE
;
A
#
# COMPACT_ATOMS: atom_id res chain seq x y z
N MET A 1 27.79 -17.88 -20.39
CA MET A 1 26.69 -18.01 -21.39
C MET A 1 25.30 -17.92 -20.75
N LYS A 2 25.00 -18.63 -19.65
CA LYS A 2 23.69 -18.54 -18.96
C LYS A 2 23.26 -17.13 -18.52
N GLN A 3 24.14 -16.38 -17.84
CA GLN A 3 23.84 -15.00 -17.41
C GLN A 3 23.43 -14.10 -18.58
N LEU A 4 24.01 -14.29 -19.77
CA LEU A 4 23.67 -13.48 -20.96
C LEU A 4 22.21 -13.71 -21.40
N LEU A 5 21.72 -14.95 -21.27
CA LEU A 5 20.34 -15.31 -21.59
C LEU A 5 19.35 -14.72 -20.58
N ASP A 6 19.76 -14.56 -19.31
CA ASP A 6 18.93 -13.95 -18.26
C ASP A 6 18.72 -12.43 -18.48
N PHE A 7 19.60 -11.76 -19.23
CA PHE A 7 19.45 -10.34 -19.56
C PHE A 7 18.53 -10.08 -20.75
N ILE A 8 18.29 -11.07 -21.62
CA ILE A 8 17.48 -10.88 -22.84
C ILE A 8 16.06 -10.39 -22.51
N PRO A 9 15.31 -11.00 -21.57
CA PRO A 9 13.97 -10.51 -21.24
C PRO A 9 13.98 -9.11 -20.65
N LEU A 10 15.00 -8.78 -19.86
CA LEU A 10 15.16 -7.45 -19.25
C LEU A 10 15.41 -6.37 -20.30
N ILE A 11 16.28 -6.64 -21.28
CA ILE A 11 16.58 -5.73 -22.38
C ILE A 11 15.32 -5.50 -23.23
N ILE A 12 14.60 -6.57 -23.57
CA ILE A 12 13.35 -6.48 -24.32
C ILE A 12 12.32 -5.63 -23.57
N PHE A 13 12.18 -5.83 -22.26
CA PHE A 13 11.30 -5.03 -21.42
C PHE A 13 11.66 -3.54 -21.47
N PHE A 14 12.93 -3.18 -21.28
CA PHE A 14 13.35 -1.77 -21.26
C PHE A 14 13.17 -1.09 -22.61
N VAL A 15 13.47 -1.77 -23.72
CA VAL A 15 13.27 -1.23 -25.07
C VAL A 15 11.79 -0.96 -25.33
N LEU A 16 10.93 -1.94 -25.04
CA LEU A 16 9.49 -1.81 -25.28
C LEU A 16 8.84 -0.82 -24.32
N TYR A 17 9.29 -0.73 -23.07
CA TYR A 17 8.81 0.28 -22.12
C TYR A 17 9.14 1.72 -22.57
N LYS A 18 10.25 1.91 -23.28
CA LYS A 18 10.65 3.24 -23.80
C LYS A 18 9.93 3.59 -25.10
N MET A 19 9.62 2.59 -25.93
CA MET A 19 9.02 2.79 -27.25
C MET A 19 7.49 2.71 -27.24
N GLN A 20 6.91 2.05 -26.24
CA GLN A 20 5.49 1.70 -26.13
C GLN A 20 5.05 1.84 -24.65
N ASP A 21 3.81 1.45 -24.35
CA ASP A 21 3.29 1.48 -22.99
C ASP A 21 3.71 0.28 -22.14
N ILE A 22 3.56 0.45 -20.83
CA ILE A 22 3.94 -0.54 -19.80
C ILE A 22 3.28 -1.91 -20.02
N TYR A 23 2.06 -1.96 -20.57
CA TYR A 23 1.35 -3.22 -20.82
C TYR A 23 2.02 -4.07 -21.91
N VAL A 24 2.47 -3.43 -22.99
CA VAL A 24 3.19 -4.09 -24.09
C VAL A 24 4.56 -4.57 -23.60
N ALA A 25 5.26 -3.73 -22.84
CA ALA A 25 6.54 -4.08 -22.24
C ALA A 25 6.42 -5.28 -21.28
N THR A 26 5.43 -5.28 -20.40
CA THR A 26 5.18 -6.37 -19.45
C THR A 26 4.77 -7.66 -20.16
N GLY A 27 3.94 -7.59 -21.22
CA GLY A 27 3.57 -8.77 -22.02
C GLY A 27 4.76 -9.40 -22.71
N ALA A 28 5.61 -8.57 -23.31
CA ALA A 28 6.84 -9.03 -23.94
C ALA A 28 7.84 -9.60 -22.92
N LEU A 29 7.92 -9.05 -21.70
CA LEU A 29 8.77 -9.59 -20.64
C LEU A 29 8.34 -11.01 -20.24
N ILE A 30 7.04 -11.26 -20.07
CA ILE A 30 6.51 -12.59 -19.75
C ILE A 30 6.78 -13.57 -20.91
N ALA A 31 6.53 -13.16 -22.16
CA ALA A 31 6.80 -13.99 -23.33
C ALA A 31 8.31 -14.31 -23.47
N ALA A 32 9.17 -13.30 -23.30
CA ALA A 32 10.61 -13.46 -23.41
C ALA A 32 11.18 -14.36 -22.30
N THR A 33 10.71 -14.22 -21.06
CA THR A 33 11.12 -15.10 -19.95
C THR A 33 10.63 -16.54 -20.15
N ALA A 34 9.43 -16.75 -20.70
CA ALA A 34 8.93 -18.08 -21.05
C ALA A 34 9.80 -18.74 -22.14
N ILE A 35 10.08 -18.01 -23.23
CA ILE A 35 10.94 -18.48 -24.33
C ILE A 35 12.34 -18.78 -23.82
N GLN A 36 12.89 -17.92 -22.95
CA GLN A 36 14.21 -18.12 -22.36
C GLN A 36 14.29 -19.43 -21.56
N ILE A 37 13.27 -19.77 -20.77
CA ILE A 37 13.20 -21.04 -20.02
C ILE A 37 13.15 -22.23 -20.99
N ILE A 38 12.35 -22.15 -22.05
CA ILE A 38 12.23 -23.22 -23.05
C ILE A 38 13.56 -23.44 -23.77
N VAL A 39 14.21 -22.36 -24.23
CA VAL A 39 15.52 -22.43 -24.88
C VAL A 39 16.58 -23.00 -23.93
N THR A 40 16.57 -22.56 -22.67
CA THR A 40 17.48 -23.08 -21.63
C THR A 40 17.25 -24.57 -21.39
N TYR A 41 15.99 -25.01 -21.34
CA TYR A 41 15.64 -26.42 -21.18
C TYR A 41 16.09 -27.27 -22.37
N VAL A 42 15.86 -26.81 -23.61
CA VAL A 42 16.23 -27.56 -24.82
C VAL A 42 17.75 -27.65 -24.98
N MET A 43 18.49 -26.57 -24.70
CA MET A 43 19.94 -26.54 -24.87
C MET A 43 20.69 -27.23 -23.72
N LEU A 44 20.23 -27.07 -22.48
CA LEU A 44 20.98 -27.50 -21.29
C LEU A 44 20.34 -28.71 -20.57
N LYS A 45 19.16 -29.17 -21.00
CA LYS A 45 18.35 -30.25 -20.38
C LYS A 45 18.11 -30.12 -18.86
N LYS A 46 18.38 -28.95 -18.30
CA LYS A 46 18.22 -28.61 -16.88
C LYS A 46 17.69 -27.20 -16.77
N VAL A 47 16.57 -27.04 -16.08
CA VAL A 47 16.03 -25.74 -15.68
C VAL A 47 16.37 -25.51 -14.22
N GLU A 48 16.90 -24.33 -13.91
CA GLU A 48 17.17 -23.95 -12.53
C GLU A 48 15.90 -23.54 -11.81
N LYS A 49 15.73 -23.99 -10.56
CA LYS A 49 14.57 -23.65 -9.73
C LYS A 49 14.37 -22.13 -9.63
N MET A 50 15.47 -21.37 -9.59
CA MET A 50 15.45 -19.91 -9.51
C MET A 50 14.84 -19.25 -10.77
N GLN A 51 15.11 -19.78 -11.96
CA GLN A 51 14.52 -19.27 -13.22
C GLN A 51 13.01 -19.52 -13.26
N VAL A 52 12.56 -20.70 -12.82
CA VAL A 52 11.12 -21.02 -12.73
C VAL A 52 10.42 -20.12 -11.73
N ILE A 53 11.01 -19.90 -10.54
CA ILE A 53 10.45 -19.00 -9.52
C ILE A 53 10.36 -17.57 -10.05
N THR A 54 11.42 -17.10 -10.72
CA THR A 54 11.46 -15.74 -11.30
C THR A 54 10.40 -15.58 -12.38
N PHE A 55 10.27 -16.56 -13.29
CA PHE A 55 9.21 -16.55 -14.29
C PHE A 55 7.82 -16.59 -13.65
N LEU A 56 7.62 -17.42 -12.62
CA LEU A 56 6.34 -17.48 -11.92
C LEU A 56 5.97 -16.13 -11.32
N MET A 57 6.94 -15.44 -10.68
CA MET A 57 6.73 -14.09 -10.17
C MET A 57 6.40 -13.10 -11.29
N VAL A 58 7.19 -13.08 -12.36
CA VAL A 58 6.97 -12.19 -13.52
C VAL A 58 5.63 -12.47 -14.21
N ALA A 59 5.23 -13.74 -14.34
CA ALA A 59 3.97 -14.16 -14.93
C ALA A 59 2.78 -13.83 -14.04
N ILE A 60 2.89 -13.97 -12.71
CA ILE A 60 1.81 -13.62 -11.77
C ILE A 60 1.65 -12.10 -11.68
N PHE A 61 2.74 -11.36 -11.43
CA PHE A 61 2.68 -9.90 -11.28
C PHE A 61 2.50 -9.17 -12.61
N GLY A 62 3.22 -9.60 -13.64
CA GLY A 62 3.05 -9.07 -14.98
C GLY A 62 1.72 -9.52 -15.61
N GLY A 63 1.30 -10.75 -15.37
CA GLY A 63 -0.01 -11.26 -15.76
C GLY A 63 -1.12 -10.50 -15.05
N MET A 64 -0.99 -10.14 -13.77
CA MET A 64 -1.92 -9.19 -13.14
C MET A 64 -1.91 -7.83 -13.83
N THR A 65 -0.73 -7.30 -14.17
CA THR A 65 -0.61 -6.00 -14.84
C THR A 65 -1.32 -5.97 -16.20
N ILE A 66 -1.27 -7.08 -16.95
CA ILE A 66 -1.92 -7.23 -18.26
C ILE A 66 -3.37 -7.68 -18.09
N PHE A 67 -3.66 -8.74 -17.35
CA PHE A 67 -5.01 -9.28 -17.18
C PHE A 67 -5.96 -8.25 -16.60
N LEU A 68 -5.45 -7.37 -15.74
CA LEU A 68 -6.29 -6.34 -15.18
C LEU A 68 -6.64 -5.27 -16.18
N HIS A 69 -5.78 -4.90 -17.15
CA HIS A 69 -6.05 -3.97 -18.29
C HIS A 69 -6.97 -2.76 -17.95
N ASP A 70 -7.06 -2.39 -16.68
CA ASP A 70 -8.16 -1.61 -16.13
C ASP A 70 -7.65 -0.91 -14.88
N ASP A 71 -7.73 0.41 -14.91
CA ASP A 71 -7.45 1.30 -13.79
C ASP A 71 -8.24 0.90 -12.54
N ASN A 72 -9.37 0.21 -12.73
CA ASN A 72 -10.24 -0.27 -11.65
C ASN A 72 -9.51 -1.15 -10.64
N PHE A 73 -8.52 -1.97 -11.03
CA PHE A 73 -7.80 -2.77 -10.03
C PHE A 73 -6.94 -1.92 -9.10
N ILE A 74 -6.25 -0.93 -9.66
CA ILE A 74 -5.39 -0.04 -8.86
C ILE A 74 -6.27 0.86 -7.99
N LYS A 75 -7.43 1.27 -8.49
CA LYS A 75 -8.47 2.00 -7.74
C LYS A 75 -9.01 1.15 -6.57
N TRP A 76 -9.38 -0.11 -6.81
CA TRP A 76 -9.86 -1.03 -5.79
C TRP A 76 -8.79 -1.40 -4.77
N LYS A 77 -7.52 -1.54 -5.17
CA LYS A 77 -6.41 -1.81 -4.25
C LYS A 77 -6.33 -0.77 -3.14
N VAL A 78 -6.49 0.52 -3.47
CA VAL A 78 -6.49 1.60 -2.49
C VAL A 78 -7.70 1.49 -1.54
N THR A 79 -8.90 1.25 -2.08
CA THR A 79 -10.13 1.08 -1.27
C THR A 79 -10.03 -0.09 -0.30
N ILE A 80 -9.56 -1.26 -0.78
CA ILE A 80 -9.45 -2.48 0.03
C ILE A 80 -8.50 -2.26 1.20
N VAL A 81 -7.36 -1.61 0.97
CA VAL A 81 -6.38 -1.30 2.03
C VAL A 81 -7.02 -0.43 3.11
N TYR A 82 -7.72 0.65 2.75
CA TYR A 82 -8.40 1.51 3.73
C TYR A 82 -9.53 0.81 4.48
N MET A 83 -10.30 -0.03 3.79
CA MET A 83 -11.34 -0.84 4.42
C MET A 83 -10.75 -1.82 5.44
N ILE A 84 -9.63 -2.48 5.10
CA ILE A 84 -8.93 -3.36 6.03
C ILE A 84 -8.43 -2.59 7.26
N PHE A 85 -7.85 -1.40 7.09
CA PHE A 85 -7.44 -0.57 8.22
C PHE A 85 -8.62 -0.14 9.08
N SER A 86 -9.71 0.31 8.45
CA SER A 86 -10.93 0.72 9.15
C SER A 86 -11.53 -0.43 9.97
N ILE A 87 -11.72 -1.60 9.35
CA ILE A 87 -12.27 -2.80 10.01
C ILE A 87 -11.31 -3.32 11.07
N GLY A 88 -10.01 -3.40 10.75
CA GLY A 88 -8.98 -3.87 11.67
C GLY A 88 -8.91 -3.01 12.92
N LEU A 89 -8.96 -1.68 12.79
CA LEU A 89 -9.01 -0.77 13.92
C LEU A 89 -10.31 -0.93 14.73
N ALA A 90 -11.46 -1.00 14.07
CA ALA A 90 -12.75 -1.19 14.74
C ALA A 90 -12.79 -2.50 15.54
N VAL A 91 -12.41 -3.61 14.92
CA VAL A 91 -12.35 -4.94 15.55
C VAL A 91 -11.34 -4.94 16.70
N SER A 92 -10.14 -4.36 16.51
CA SER A 92 -9.13 -4.26 17.57
C SER A 92 -9.67 -3.52 18.79
N HIS A 93 -10.46 -2.47 18.57
CA HIS A 93 -11.03 -1.68 19.64
C HIS A 93 -12.15 -2.42 20.37
N ILE A 94 -13.03 -3.12 19.64
CA ILE A 94 -14.11 -3.93 20.20
C ILE A 94 -13.57 -5.08 21.07
N ILE A 95 -12.44 -5.68 20.68
CA ILE A 95 -11.75 -6.74 21.45
C ILE A 95 -11.01 -6.15 22.68
N GLY A 96 -11.04 -4.83 22.89
CA GLY A 96 -10.34 -4.16 23.99
C GLY A 96 -8.83 -3.98 23.77
N LYS A 97 -8.32 -4.37 22.59
CA LYS A 97 -6.91 -4.25 22.19
C LYS A 97 -6.74 -3.11 21.18
N SER A 98 -7.06 -1.88 21.60
CA SER A 98 -6.94 -0.69 20.75
C SER A 98 -5.55 -0.60 20.11
N ALA A 99 -5.45 -0.82 18.79
CA ALA A 99 -4.17 -0.89 18.10
C ALA A 99 -3.37 0.41 18.23
N ILE A 100 -4.04 1.56 18.13
CA ILE A 100 -3.43 2.89 18.29
C ILE A 100 -2.86 3.05 19.71
N LYS A 101 -3.61 2.63 20.74
CA LYS A 101 -3.11 2.62 22.12
C LYS A 101 -1.91 1.68 22.28
N SER A 102 -1.91 0.52 21.62
CA SER A 102 -0.76 -0.40 21.68
C SER A 102 0.51 0.19 21.05
N MET A 103 0.36 1.08 20.05
CA MET A 103 1.49 1.73 19.39
C MET A 103 2.00 2.96 20.15
N LEU A 104 1.10 3.80 20.67
CA LEU A 104 1.43 5.10 21.28
C LEU A 104 1.38 5.10 22.82
N GLY A 105 0.70 4.13 23.44
CA GLY A 105 0.46 4.09 24.89
C GLY A 105 1.70 3.79 25.73
N LYS A 106 2.85 3.46 25.11
CA LYS A 106 4.14 3.37 25.80
C LYS A 106 4.76 4.74 26.06
N GLU A 107 4.51 5.68 25.15
CA GLU A 107 5.10 7.03 25.18
C GLU A 107 4.13 8.07 25.74
N ILE A 108 2.82 7.81 25.68
CA ILE A 108 1.78 8.78 26.04
C ILE A 108 0.73 8.16 26.97
N THR A 109 0.50 8.79 28.11
CA THR A 109 -0.54 8.41 29.07
C THR A 109 -1.82 9.20 28.80
N LEU A 110 -2.91 8.50 28.47
CA LEU A 110 -4.24 9.10 28.30
C LEU A 110 -5.33 8.24 28.91
N PRO A 111 -6.45 8.84 29.35
CA PRO A 111 -7.63 8.11 29.78
C PRO A 111 -8.17 7.18 28.68
N GLU A 112 -8.69 6.01 29.06
CA GLU A 112 -9.23 5.02 28.11
C GLU A 112 -10.32 5.56 27.19
N HIS A 113 -11.17 6.46 27.70
CA HIS A 113 -12.23 7.07 26.90
C HIS A 113 -11.68 7.96 25.78
N ILE A 114 -10.49 8.55 25.96
CA ILE A 114 -9.82 9.36 24.92
C ILE A 114 -9.20 8.44 23.87
N TRP A 115 -8.55 7.35 24.28
CA TRP A 115 -8.07 6.32 23.35
C TRP A 115 -9.20 5.76 22.49
N ALA A 116 -10.38 5.52 23.08
CA ALA A 116 -11.55 5.08 22.34
C ALA A 116 -11.99 6.10 21.28
N LYS A 117 -12.09 7.39 21.66
CA LYS A 117 -12.44 8.47 20.72
C LYS A 117 -11.44 8.59 19.59
N VAL A 118 -10.13 8.53 19.89
CA VAL A 118 -9.08 8.57 18.87
C VAL A 118 -9.21 7.39 17.93
N THR A 119 -9.39 6.17 18.44
CA THR A 119 -9.53 4.99 17.60
C THR A 119 -10.76 5.04 16.70
N TRP A 120 -11.92 5.44 17.23
CA TRP A 120 -13.12 5.63 16.42
C TRP A 120 -12.98 6.75 15.39
N ALA A 121 -12.25 7.82 15.70
CA ALA A 121 -11.95 8.87 14.74
C ALA A 121 -11.09 8.34 13.58
N TRP A 122 -10.08 7.51 13.85
CA TRP A 122 -9.27 6.86 12.81
C TRP A 122 -10.05 5.83 11.98
N VAL A 123 -10.96 5.06 12.60
CA VAL A 123 -11.88 4.18 11.89
C VAL A 123 -12.74 5.00 10.91
N ALA A 124 -13.37 6.07 11.39
CA ALA A 124 -14.19 6.95 10.56
C ALA A 124 -13.37 7.61 9.44
N PHE A 125 -12.13 8.03 9.72
CA PHE A 125 -11.23 8.60 8.73
C PHE A 125 -10.89 7.61 7.62
N PHE A 126 -10.50 6.38 7.95
CA PHE A 126 -10.20 5.37 6.93
C PHE A 126 -11.44 4.93 6.15
N ALA A 127 -12.59 4.81 6.78
CA ALA A 127 -13.86 4.55 6.09
C ALA A 127 -14.21 5.70 5.13
N PHE A 128 -14.03 6.95 5.55
CA PHE A 128 -14.23 8.13 4.72
C PHE A 128 -13.26 8.15 3.53
N CYS A 129 -11.96 7.90 3.75
CA CYS A 129 -10.96 7.79 2.69
C CYS A 129 -11.29 6.67 1.69
N ALA A 130 -11.79 5.53 2.16
CA ALA A 130 -12.25 4.45 1.28
C ALA A 130 -13.43 4.90 0.41
N GLY A 131 -14.46 5.50 1.00
CA GLY A 131 -15.62 6.01 0.27
C GLY A 131 -15.28 7.12 -0.71
N LEU A 132 -14.43 8.06 -0.29
CA LEU A 132 -13.95 9.17 -1.13
C LEU A 132 -13.08 8.65 -2.28
N ASN A 133 -12.21 7.65 -2.04
CA ASN A 133 -11.45 7.00 -3.10
C ASN A 133 -12.36 6.32 -4.11
N VAL A 134 -13.40 5.60 -3.68
CA VAL A 134 -14.41 5.02 -4.61
C VAL A 134 -15.09 6.10 -5.42
N TYR A 135 -15.55 7.18 -4.79
CA TYR A 135 -16.19 8.29 -5.52
C TYR A 135 -15.27 8.87 -6.60
N ILE A 136 -14.04 9.24 -6.24
CA ILE A 136 -13.08 9.85 -7.16
C ILE A 136 -12.63 8.86 -8.23
N ALA A 137 -12.39 7.60 -7.87
CA ALA A 137 -11.96 6.54 -8.79
C ALA A 137 -12.98 6.27 -9.90
N PHE A 138 -14.28 6.29 -9.60
CA PHE A 138 -15.33 5.89 -10.53
C PHE A 138 -16.12 7.05 -11.14
N LYS A 139 -15.99 8.28 -10.61
CA LYS A 139 -16.71 9.47 -11.13
C LYS A 139 -15.80 10.51 -11.79
N LEU A 140 -14.49 10.46 -11.57
CA LEU A 140 -13.56 11.46 -12.07
C LEU A 140 -12.50 10.87 -13.03
N PRO A 141 -11.85 11.72 -13.85
CA PRO A 141 -10.76 11.32 -14.73
C PRO A 141 -9.57 10.67 -13.98
N LEU A 142 -8.80 9.85 -14.70
CA LEU A 142 -7.69 9.08 -14.13
C LEU A 142 -6.60 9.98 -13.53
N ASP A 143 -6.26 11.08 -14.21
CA ASP A 143 -5.29 12.07 -13.76
C ASP A 143 -5.70 12.73 -12.43
N VAL A 144 -6.99 13.02 -12.26
CA VAL A 144 -7.56 13.52 -11.00
C VAL A 144 -7.43 12.47 -9.91
N TRP A 145 -7.73 11.20 -10.21
CA TRP A 145 -7.58 10.11 -9.25
C TRP A 145 -6.11 9.88 -8.84
N VAL A 146 -5.16 9.94 -9.78
CA VAL A 146 -3.72 9.80 -9.47
C VAL A 146 -3.27 10.93 -8.54
N ASN A 147 -3.62 12.17 -8.86
CA ASN A 147 -3.28 13.34 -8.02
C ASN A 147 -3.94 13.26 -6.64
N PHE A 148 -5.21 12.86 -6.57
CA PHE A 148 -5.88 12.61 -5.30
C PHE A 148 -5.19 11.52 -4.49
N LYS A 149 -4.81 10.41 -5.13
CA LYS A 149 -4.14 9.30 -4.46
C LYS A 149 -2.79 9.70 -3.88
N VAL A 150 -1.99 10.43 -4.64
CA VAL A 150 -0.62 10.80 -4.25
C VAL A 150 -0.61 11.96 -3.27
N PHE A 151 -1.30 13.05 -3.61
CA PHE A 151 -1.24 14.30 -2.85
C PHE A 151 -2.47 14.48 -1.94
N GLY A 152 -3.66 14.17 -2.42
CA GLY A 152 -4.90 14.33 -1.66
C GLY A 152 -4.96 13.46 -0.40
N LEU A 153 -4.74 12.15 -0.56
CA LEU A 153 -4.70 11.21 0.57
C LEU A 153 -3.53 11.47 1.51
N LEU A 154 -2.37 11.88 0.97
CA LEU A 154 -1.21 12.25 1.79
C LEU A 154 -1.51 13.49 2.64
N ALA A 155 -2.04 14.55 2.03
CA ALA A 155 -2.44 15.77 2.74
C ALA A 155 -3.54 15.49 3.76
N ALA A 156 -4.54 14.67 3.42
CA ALA A 156 -5.60 14.27 4.33
C ALA A 156 -5.05 13.49 5.53
N THR A 157 -4.17 12.51 5.30
CA THR A 157 -3.58 11.70 6.37
C THR A 157 -2.68 12.54 7.26
N PHE A 158 -1.86 13.42 6.66
CA PHE A 158 -1.00 14.34 7.41
C PHE A 158 -1.82 15.31 8.26
N GLY A 159 -2.84 15.95 7.67
CA GLY A 159 -3.75 16.84 8.39
C GLY A 159 -4.48 16.12 9.53
N PHE A 160 -4.99 14.91 9.29
CA PHE A 160 -5.66 14.12 10.32
C PHE A 160 -4.71 13.68 11.45
N THR A 161 -3.47 13.37 11.11
CA THR A 161 -2.42 13.05 12.09
C THR A 161 -2.10 14.26 12.96
N LEU A 162 -1.95 15.46 12.38
CA LEU A 162 -1.75 16.69 13.15
C LEU A 162 -2.94 16.99 14.06
N LEU A 163 -4.17 16.88 13.55
CA LEU A 163 -5.38 17.06 14.35
C LEU A 163 -5.45 16.07 15.52
N THR A 164 -5.11 14.80 15.26
CA THR A 164 -5.02 13.77 16.30
C THR A 164 -3.95 14.13 17.33
N GLY A 165 -2.76 14.56 16.89
CA GLY A 165 -1.67 14.96 17.77
C GLY A 165 -2.05 16.13 18.68
N VAL A 166 -2.69 17.17 18.13
CA VAL A 166 -3.20 18.32 18.90
C VAL A 166 -4.28 17.86 19.90
N TYR A 167 -5.19 16.98 19.47
CA TYR A 167 -6.24 16.45 20.33
C TYR A 167 -5.66 15.63 21.49
N ILE A 168 -4.69 14.76 21.22
CA ILE A 168 -3.96 13.98 22.22
C ILE A 168 -3.23 14.93 23.18
N TYR A 169 -2.46 15.89 22.68
CA TYR A 169 -1.71 16.84 23.49
C TYR A 169 -2.61 17.64 24.45
N LYS A 170 -3.79 18.05 23.98
CA LYS A 170 -4.78 18.77 24.81
C LYS A 170 -5.33 17.93 25.96
N HIS A 171 -5.37 16.60 25.81
CA HIS A 171 -5.93 15.66 26.78
C HIS A 171 -4.85 14.86 27.52
N MET A 172 -3.57 15.14 27.28
CA MET A 172 -2.52 14.65 28.15
C MET A 172 -2.72 15.25 29.55
N PRO A 173 -2.53 14.45 30.61
CA PRO A 173 -2.45 14.98 31.95
C PRO A 173 -1.40 16.08 31.97
N LYS A 174 -1.80 17.31 32.32
CA LYS A 174 -0.83 18.33 32.66
C LYS A 174 -0.19 17.86 33.95
N ASP A 175 1.05 17.40 33.86
CA ASP A 175 1.85 17.17 35.05
C ASP A 175 1.82 18.47 35.86
N ASP A 176 1.35 18.37 37.10
CA ASP A 176 1.37 19.42 38.12
C ASP A 176 2.84 19.78 38.44
N ARG A 177 3.55 20.41 37.50
CA ARG A 177 4.86 21.03 37.73
C ARG A 177 4.70 22.34 38.50
N GLN A 178 4.03 22.32 39.65
CA GLN A 178 3.98 23.46 40.55
C GLN A 178 3.84 23.12 42.05
N ALA A 179 4.01 21.85 42.47
CA ALA A 179 3.87 21.46 43.87
C ALA A 179 5.10 20.72 44.46
N ASN A 180 6.33 21.09 44.09
CA ASN A 180 7.52 20.54 44.75
C ASN A 180 8.75 21.48 44.76
N SER A 181 8.53 22.80 44.65
CA SER A 181 9.61 23.81 44.79
C SER A 181 9.48 24.67 46.06
N SER A 182 8.67 24.24 47.02
CA SER A 182 8.43 24.99 48.26
C SER A 182 7.93 24.09 49.38
N GLU A 183 8.73 23.12 49.79
CA GLU A 183 8.78 22.59 51.16
C GLU A 183 10.22 22.23 51.53
#